data_AF-A0AAV4IEP6-F1
#
_entry.id   AF-A0AAV4IEP6-F1
#
_cell.length_a   1.000
_cell.length_b   1.000
_cell.length_c   1.000
_cell.angle_alpha   90.00
_cell.angle_beta   90.00
_cell.angle_gamma   90.00
#
_symmetry.space_group_name_H-M   'P 1'
#
loop_
_entity.id
_entity.type
_entity.pdbx_description
1 polymer ?
#
loop_
_entity_poly.entity_id
_entity_poly.type
_entity_poly.pdbx_seq_one_letter_code
_entity_poly.pdbx_strand_id
1 'polypeptide(L)'
;MNISMSCHSHKTTHLITCTRCSTTAKTKQKSLRTRFIMHSFDVNNDRGTSIAKHFNLDDHTHQNVNIIATDQLPGSDNISLLNKETHWIHTLGTTEPHGMNIKEQESFPISIRFK
;
A
#
# COMPACT_ATOMS: atom_id res chain seq x y z
N MET A 1 -15.36 -6.93 -12.60
CA MET A 1 -14.87 -5.92 -13.56
C MET A 1 -13.38 -6.14 -13.73
N ASN A 2 -12.93 -6.49 -14.94
CA ASN A 2 -11.52 -6.75 -15.23
C ASN A 2 -10.88 -5.43 -15.69
N ILE A 3 -10.35 -4.65 -14.75
CA ILE A 3 -9.63 -3.41 -15.08
C ILE A 3 -8.23 -3.84 -15.51
N SER A 4 -7.91 -3.69 -16.80
CA SER A 4 -6.55 -3.89 -17.32
C SER A 4 -5.65 -2.75 -16.83
N MET A 5 -5.14 -2.86 -15.60
CA MET A 5 -4.11 -1.97 -15.06
C MET A 5 -2.73 -2.50 -15.44
N SER A 6 -1.89 -1.62 -15.98
CA SER A 6 -0.51 -1.95 -16.33
C SER A 6 0.47 -1.29 -15.35
N CYS A 7 1.75 -1.62 -15.46
CA CYS A 7 2.80 -0.97 -14.68
C CYS A 7 2.92 0.55 -14.91
N HIS A 8 2.27 1.06 -15.97
CA HIS A 8 2.21 2.48 -16.33
C HIS A 8 0.94 3.19 -15.86
N SER A 9 -0.05 2.47 -15.31
CA SER A 9 -1.27 3.08 -14.78
C SER A 9 -0.93 4.08 -13.68
N HIS A 10 -1.52 5.28 -13.76
CA HIS A 10 -1.28 6.37 -12.82
C HIS A 10 -2.39 6.54 -11.78
N LYS A 11 -2.02 7.08 -10.60
CA LYS A 11 -2.93 7.35 -9.47
C LYS A 11 -3.66 6.07 -9.06
N THR A 12 -2.86 5.09 -8.65
CA THR A 12 -3.33 3.75 -8.32
C THR A 12 -3.17 3.46 -6.83
N THR A 13 -4.10 2.67 -6.29
CA THR A 13 -3.92 2.00 -5.00
C THR A 13 -3.49 0.57 -5.23
N HIS A 14 -2.68 0.04 -4.32
CA HIS A 14 -2.09 -1.27 -4.43
C HIS A 14 -2.28 -2.03 -3.12
N LEU A 15 -2.47 -3.34 -3.25
CA LEU A 15 -2.39 -4.28 -2.15
C LEU A 15 -1.03 -4.97 -2.25
N ILE A 16 -0.23 -4.81 -1.20
CA ILE A 16 0.99 -5.57 -0.99
C ILE A 16 0.63 -6.75 -0.10
N THR A 17 1.11 -7.93 -0.43
CA THR A 17 0.90 -9.17 0.34
C THR A 17 2.23 -9.87 0.50
N CYS A 18 2.53 -10.32 1.70
CA CYS A 18 3.67 -11.18 1.96
C CYS A 18 3.29 -12.64 1.64
N THR A 19 3.96 -13.27 0.69
CA THR A 19 3.71 -14.68 0.35
C THR A 19 4.19 -15.64 1.44
N ARG A 20 5.04 -15.18 2.37
CA ARG A 20 5.55 -15.99 3.47
C ARG A 20 4.55 -16.19 4.61
N CYS A 21 3.80 -15.14 4.97
CA CYS A 21 2.93 -15.11 6.15
C CYS A 21 1.52 -14.55 5.87
N SER A 22 1.21 -14.19 4.63
CA SER A 22 -0.08 -13.64 4.18
C SER A 22 -0.49 -12.28 4.77
N THR A 23 0.38 -11.63 5.55
CA THR A 23 0.16 -10.26 6.01
C THR A 23 0.06 -9.30 4.82
N THR A 24 -0.79 -8.28 4.93
CA THR A 24 -1.06 -7.35 3.83
C THR A 24 -0.89 -5.87 4.22
N ALA A 25 -0.67 -5.03 3.21
CA ALA A 25 -0.59 -3.59 3.34
C ALA A 25 -1.29 -2.89 2.15
N LYS A 26 -1.99 -1.80 2.40
CA LYS A 26 -2.51 -0.91 1.36
C LYS A 26 -1.59 0.30 1.18
N THR A 27 -1.34 0.65 -0.07
CA THR A 27 -0.48 1.78 -0.44
C THR A 27 -0.96 2.48 -1.70
N LYS A 28 -0.92 3.82 -1.73
CA LYS A 28 -1.09 4.61 -2.95
C LYS A 28 0.24 5.02 -3.58
N GLN A 29 0.27 5.08 -4.91
CA GLN A 29 1.42 5.64 -5.65
C GLN A 29 1.02 6.26 -6.99
N LYS A 30 1.97 6.99 -7.57
CA LYS A 30 1.85 7.50 -8.93
C LYS A 30 1.79 6.39 -9.98
N SER A 31 2.39 5.23 -9.75
CA SER A 31 2.25 4.03 -10.59
C SER A 31 2.68 2.76 -9.86
N LEU A 32 2.26 1.59 -10.38
CA LEU A 32 2.69 0.29 -9.86
C LEU A 32 4.21 0.09 -10.02
N ARG A 33 4.79 0.50 -11.17
CA ARG A 33 6.25 0.42 -11.38
C ARG A 33 7.02 1.22 -10.33
N THR A 34 6.61 2.45 -10.08
CA THR A 34 7.26 3.30 -9.06
C THR A 34 7.10 2.70 -7.68
N ARG A 35 5.91 2.15 -7.33
CA ARG A 35 5.71 1.51 -6.04
C ARG A 35 6.62 0.30 -5.84
N PHE A 36 6.74 -0.55 -6.85
CA PHE A 36 7.60 -1.73 -6.80
C PHE A 36 9.07 -1.34 -6.60
N ILE A 37 9.59 -0.43 -7.42
CA ILE A 37 10.99 0.04 -7.32
C ILE A 37 11.27 0.67 -5.96
N MET A 38 10.41 1.59 -5.50
CA MET A 38 10.58 2.24 -4.20
C MET A 38 10.55 1.23 -3.06
N HIS A 39 9.64 0.26 -3.14
CA HIS A 39 9.55 -0.75 -2.10
C HIS A 39 10.78 -1.66 -2.05
N SER A 40 11.26 -2.15 -3.20
CA SER A 40 12.52 -2.90 -3.26
C SER A 40 13.70 -2.08 -2.73
N PHE A 41 13.75 -0.79 -3.06
CA PHE A 41 14.77 0.11 -2.53
C PHE A 41 14.67 0.24 -1.00
N ASP A 42 13.47 0.45 -0.45
CA ASP A 42 13.26 0.61 0.99
C ASP A 42 13.66 -0.64 1.78
N VAL A 43 13.35 -1.83 1.27
CA VAL A 43 13.74 -3.13 1.86
C VAL A 43 15.26 -3.28 1.84
N ASN A 44 15.87 -3.15 0.65
CA ASN A 44 17.31 -3.33 0.47
C ASN A 44 18.18 -2.33 1.24
N ASN A 45 17.63 -1.17 1.60
CA ASN A 45 18.35 -0.11 2.33
C ASN A 45 17.83 0.10 3.76
N ASP A 46 17.01 -0.81 4.27
CA ASP A 46 16.43 -0.78 5.63
C ASP A 46 15.87 0.60 6.03
N ARG A 47 15.03 1.20 5.18
CA ARG A 47 14.52 2.57 5.34
C ARG A 47 13.55 2.75 6.51
N GLY A 48 13.35 1.73 7.35
CA GLY A 48 12.50 1.81 8.55
C GLY A 48 11.01 2.00 8.30
N THR A 49 10.54 1.93 7.06
CA THR A 49 9.10 1.92 6.74
C THR A 49 8.47 0.64 7.30
N SER A 50 7.20 0.65 7.70
CA SER A 50 6.55 -0.54 8.27
C SER A 50 6.63 -1.76 7.35
N ILE A 51 6.46 -1.54 6.05
CA ILE A 51 6.58 -2.59 5.04
C ILE A 51 8.05 -3.05 4.90
N ALA A 52 9.03 -2.15 4.92
CA ALA A 52 10.45 -2.55 4.89
C ALA A 52 10.84 -3.35 6.14
N LYS A 53 10.43 -2.88 7.32
CA LYS A 53 10.62 -3.60 8.60
C LYS A 53 10.06 -5.02 8.53
N HIS A 54 8.87 -5.20 7.97
CA HIS A 54 8.27 -6.53 7.79
C HIS A 54 9.12 -7.44 6.90
N PHE A 55 9.57 -6.97 5.74
CA PHE A 55 10.36 -7.80 4.81
C PHE A 55 11.84 -7.95 5.20
N ASN A 56 12.29 -7.22 6.23
CA ASN A 56 13.60 -7.37 6.86
C ASN A 56 13.56 -8.22 8.14
N LEU A 57 12.40 -8.81 8.50
CA LEU A 57 12.32 -9.83 9.56
C LEU A 57 13.00 -11.13 9.12
N ASP A 58 13.37 -11.97 10.11
CA ASP A 58 13.87 -13.31 9.83
C ASP A 58 12.88 -14.09 8.96
N ASP A 59 13.43 -14.83 7.99
CA ASP A 59 12.67 -15.65 7.03
C ASP A 59 11.71 -14.84 6.13
N HIS A 60 11.89 -13.52 6.06
CA HIS A 60 11.24 -12.64 5.10
C HIS A 60 12.29 -12.01 4.19
N THR A 61 11.95 -11.86 2.91
CA THR A 61 12.81 -11.21 1.92
C THR A 61 11.97 -10.43 0.91
N HIS A 62 12.62 -9.58 0.11
CA HIS A 62 11.97 -8.92 -1.02
C HIS A 62 11.34 -9.90 -2.05
N GLN A 63 11.76 -11.17 -2.07
CA GLN A 63 11.17 -12.19 -2.94
C GLN A 63 9.78 -12.63 -2.46
N ASN A 64 9.45 -12.37 -1.19
CA ASN A 64 8.15 -12.67 -0.63
C ASN A 64 7.11 -11.56 -0.90
N VAL A 65 7.48 -10.52 -1.64
CA VAL A 65 6.59 -9.41 -1.98
C VAL A 65 5.70 -9.80 -3.15
N ASN A 66 4.39 -9.78 -2.95
CA ASN A 66 3.39 -9.74 -4.02
C ASN A 66 2.72 -8.37 -4.04
N ILE A 67 2.61 -7.73 -5.21
CA ILE A 67 1.93 -6.43 -5.35
C ILE A 67 0.91 -6.52 -6.47
N ILE A 68 -0.33 -6.17 -6.16
CA ILE A 68 -1.40 -6.01 -7.15
C ILE A 68 -1.94 -4.59 -7.10
N ALA A 69 -2.21 -4.01 -8.28
CA ALA A 69 -3.02 -2.80 -8.36
C ALA A 69 -4.49 -3.17 -8.11
N THR A 70 -5.20 -2.42 -7.27
CA THR A 70 -6.61 -2.71 -6.94
C THR A 70 -7.58 -1.68 -7.50
N ASP A 71 -7.19 -0.40 -7.50
CA ASP A 71 -8.01 0.68 -8.04
C ASP A 71 -7.13 1.68 -8.77
N GLN A 72 -7.69 2.28 -9.81
CA GLN A 72 -7.12 3.43 -10.50
C GLN A 72 -8.13 4.58 -10.45
N LEU A 73 -7.67 5.78 -10.08
CA LEU A 73 -8.48 6.98 -10.06
C LEU A 73 -7.87 8.04 -11.01
N PRO A 74 -8.08 7.90 -12.34
CA PRO A 74 -7.60 8.89 -13.29
C PRO A 74 -8.24 10.26 -13.01
N GLY A 75 -7.48 11.34 -13.16
CA GLY A 75 -7.99 12.70 -12.95
C GLY A 75 -8.24 13.11 -11.49
N SER A 76 -8.26 12.20 -10.51
CA SER A 76 -8.50 12.54 -9.11
C SER A 76 -7.35 13.33 -8.49
N ASP A 77 -7.61 14.11 -7.45
CA ASP A 77 -6.56 14.72 -6.64
C ASP A 77 -5.89 13.70 -5.69
N ASN A 78 -4.82 14.13 -5.01
CA ASN A 78 -4.11 13.29 -4.04
C ASN A 78 -4.95 12.98 -2.79
N ILE A 79 -5.95 13.82 -2.49
CA ILE A 79 -6.86 13.67 -1.35
C ILE A 79 -7.83 12.52 -1.62
N SER A 80 -8.44 12.47 -2.81
CA SER A 80 -9.32 11.38 -3.22
C SER A 80 -8.59 10.03 -3.21
N LEU A 81 -7.33 10.03 -3.67
CA LEU A 81 -6.49 8.84 -3.64
C LEU A 81 -6.11 8.42 -2.21
N LEU A 82 -5.89 9.40 -1.31
CA LEU A 82 -5.70 9.15 0.12
C LEU A 82 -6.95 8.53 0.74
N ASN A 83 -8.12 9.12 0.51
CA ASN A 83 -9.38 8.65 1.08
C ASN A 83 -9.68 7.22 0.63
N LYS A 84 -9.36 6.89 -0.63
CA LYS A 84 -9.49 5.54 -1.16
C LYS A 84 -8.52 4.56 -0.50
N GLU A 85 -7.27 4.96 -0.28
CA GLU A 85 -6.28 4.17 0.47
C GLU A 85 -6.75 3.94 1.92
N THR A 86 -7.13 4.99 2.65
CA THR A 86 -7.63 4.91 4.02
C THR A 86 -8.88 4.03 4.13
N HIS A 87 -9.82 4.19 3.20
CA HIS A 87 -11.01 3.33 3.13
C HIS A 87 -10.63 1.85 3.01
N TRP A 88 -9.65 1.52 2.17
CA TRP A 88 -9.20 0.15 2.00
C TRP A 88 -8.38 -0.38 3.17
N ILE A 89 -7.54 0.44 3.80
CA ILE A 89 -6.82 0.07 5.02
C ILE A 89 -7.82 -0.40 6.08
N HIS A 90 -8.85 0.40 6.32
CA HIS A 90 -9.90 0.08 7.29
C HIS A 90 -10.72 -1.14 6.86
N THR A 91 -11.15 -1.19 5.59
CA THR A 91 -12.02 -2.27 5.09
C THR A 91 -11.34 -3.64 5.10
N LEU A 92 -10.03 -3.69 4.82
CA LEU A 92 -9.28 -4.94 4.78
C LEU A 92 -8.55 -5.27 6.09
N GLY A 93 -8.58 -4.36 7.07
CA GLY A 93 -7.87 -4.55 8.35
C GLY A 93 -6.36 -4.69 8.17
N THR A 94 -5.74 -3.89 7.29
CA THR A 94 -4.30 -4.00 6.98
C THR A 94 -3.40 -3.31 8.00
N THR A 95 -3.94 -2.90 9.14
CA THR A 95 -3.18 -2.20 10.19
C THR A 95 -2.55 -3.19 11.17
N GLU A 96 -1.37 -2.87 11.70
CA GLU A 96 -0.71 -3.65 12.74
C GLU A 96 -1.64 -3.84 13.97
N PRO A 97 -1.66 -5.04 14.58
CA PRO A 97 -0.75 -6.17 14.35
C PRO A 97 -1.19 -7.15 13.24
N HIS A 98 -2.35 -6.93 12.60
CA HIS A 98 -2.94 -7.88 11.66
C HIS A 98 -2.56 -7.62 10.19
N GLY A 99 -2.02 -6.43 9.89
CA GLY A 99 -1.38 -6.08 8.62
C GLY A 99 -0.11 -5.27 8.85
N MET A 100 0.41 -4.61 7.79
CA MET A 100 1.66 -3.84 7.84
C MET A 100 1.46 -2.32 7.84
N ASN A 101 0.24 -1.81 7.70
CA ASN A 101 -0.03 -0.37 7.86
C ASN A 101 0.05 0.04 9.33
N ILE A 102 0.49 1.25 9.61
CA ILE A 102 0.54 1.78 10.99
C ILE A 102 -0.62 2.75 11.21
N LYS A 103 -1.10 2.85 12.45
CA LYS A 103 -2.29 3.64 12.83
C LYS A 103 -2.21 5.12 12.41
N GLU A 104 -1.02 5.69 12.34
CA GLU A 104 -0.81 7.07 11.86
C GLU A 104 -1.26 7.29 10.41
N GLN A 105 -1.31 6.23 9.60
CA GLN A 105 -1.82 6.27 8.22
C GLN A 105 -3.35 6.34 8.14
N GLU A 106 -4.06 5.92 9.19
CA GLU A 106 -5.51 6.06 9.31
C GLU A 106 -5.93 7.49 9.72
N SER A 107 -5.02 8.23 10.35
CA SER A 107 -5.28 9.55 10.95
C SER A 107 -5.39 10.70 9.94
N PHE A 108 -5.15 10.48 8.65
CA PHE A 108 -5.25 11.50 7.60
C PHE A 108 -6.53 11.29 6.76
N PRO A 109 -7.29 12.36 6.45
CA PRO A 109 -8.67 12.46 6.92
C PRO A 109 -9.71 11.81 6.01
N ILE A 110 -10.56 10.97 6.61
CA ILE A 110 -11.96 10.78 6.20
C ILE A 110 -12.66 12.10 6.50
N SER A 111 -12.73 13.03 5.55
CA SER A 111 -13.57 14.25 5.56
C SER A 111 -13.81 14.91 6.93
N ILE A 112 -13.25 16.11 7.14
CA ILE A 112 -13.74 17.15 8.06
C ILE A 112 -15.15 16.83 8.55
N ARG A 113 -15.27 16.41 9.83
CA ARG A 113 -16.55 16.17 10.50
C ARG A 113 -17.41 17.42 10.29
N PHE A 114 -18.38 17.36 9.38
CA PHE A 114 -19.46 18.33 9.36
C PHE A 114 -20.26 18.12 10.66
N LYS A 115 -20.19 19.11 11.54
CA LYS A 115 -21.24 19.42 12.51
C LYS A 115 -22.08 20.54 11.92
#